data_AF-A0A6V7KVP3-F1
#
_entry.id   AF-A0A6V7KVP3-F1
#
_cell.length_a   1.000
_cell.length_b   1.000
_cell.length_c   1.000
_cell.angle_alpha   90.00
_cell.angle_beta   90.00
_cell.angle_gamma   90.00
#
_symmetry.space_group_name_H-M   'P 1'
#
loop_
_entity.id
_entity.type
_entity.pdbx_description
1 polymer ?
#
loop_
_entity_poly.entity_id
_entity_poly.type
_entity_poly.pdbx_seq_one_letter_code
_entity_poly.pdbx_strand_id
1 'polypeptide(L)'
;MEVRVLETRNIDNKVEIFPSETSKGRWRASNDRVELTRKSLLENREEGLVRLVFMAFDRLEEILQPQQLHQDDAFVSLNEDIRKRNTTNRILNSKVISASLGKGRHIQLSEPVRVYFQHLTTDNVTNPTCVFWDYIM
;
A
#
# COMPACT_ATOMS: atom_id res chain seq x y z
N MET A 1 -6.49 4.36 -12.14
CA MET A 1 -5.13 3.94 -12.52
C MET A 1 -4.38 5.13 -13.09
N GLU A 2 -3.14 5.32 -12.68
CA GLU A 2 -2.22 6.34 -13.16
C GLU A 2 -0.88 5.67 -13.48
N VAL A 3 -0.37 5.91 -14.69
CA VAL A 3 0.94 5.41 -15.13
C VAL A 3 1.81 6.62 -15.42
N ARG A 4 3.00 6.67 -14.81
CA ARG A 4 3.97 7.74 -15.01
C ARG A 4 5.31 7.16 -15.43
N VAL A 5 5.88 7.73 -16.49
CA VAL A 5 7.27 7.49 -16.89
C VAL A 5 8.03 8.77 -16.63
N LEU A 6 9.00 8.72 -15.73
CA LEU A 6 9.79 9.88 -15.31
C LEU A 6 11.21 9.74 -15.83
N GLU A 7 11.70 10.77 -16.50
CA GLU A 7 13.12 10.90 -16.78
C GLU A 7 13.84 11.35 -15.51
N THR A 8 14.89 10.63 -15.12
CA THR A 8 15.60 10.90 -13.85
C THR A 8 16.22 12.29 -13.76
N ARG A 9 16.48 12.92 -14.90
CA ARG A 9 16.98 14.30 -15.01
C ARG A 9 15.93 15.35 -14.66
N ASN A 10 14.65 15.03 -14.86
CA ASN A 10 13.53 15.96 -14.69
C ASN A 10 12.78 15.73 -13.36
N ILE A 11 13.32 14.86 -12.48
CA ILE A 11 12.78 14.70 -11.11
C ILE A 11 13.38 15.83 -10.28
N ASP A 12 12.72 16.99 -10.28
CA ASP A 12 13.14 18.17 -9.53
C ASP A 12 12.62 18.15 -8.09
N ASN A 13 11.47 17.52 -7.88
CA ASN A 13 10.85 17.41 -6.57
C ASN A 13 11.61 16.44 -5.68
N LYS A 14 11.68 16.77 -4.38
CA LYS A 14 12.24 15.85 -3.37
C LYS A 14 11.39 14.60 -3.19
N VAL A 15 10.10 14.69 -3.48
CA VAL A 15 9.09 13.65 -3.28
C VAL A 15 8.11 13.66 -4.45
N GLU A 16 7.82 12.48 -4.98
CA GLU A 16 6.74 12.24 -5.93
C GLU A 16 5.49 11.80 -5.19
N ILE A 17 4.36 12.45 -5.50
CA ILE A 17 3.07 12.23 -4.84
C ILE A 17 2.08 11.64 -5.84
N PHE A 18 1.39 10.59 -5.41
CA PHE A 18 0.30 9.95 -6.15
C PHE A 18 -0.97 9.94 -5.31
N PRO A 19 -2.16 10.07 -5.91
CA PRO A 19 -2.38 10.44 -7.31
C PRO A 19 -1.96 11.90 -7.57
N SER A 20 -1.57 12.21 -8.81
CA SER A 20 -1.29 13.59 -9.22
C SER A 20 -2.55 14.47 -9.19
N GLU A 21 -2.39 15.80 -9.11
CA GLU A 21 -3.53 16.74 -9.10
C GLU A 21 -4.49 16.53 -10.29
N THR A 22 -3.97 16.21 -11.46
CA THR A 22 -4.79 15.92 -12.66
C THR A 22 -5.53 14.58 -12.56
N SER A 23 -5.01 13.63 -11.77
CA SER A 23 -5.61 12.33 -11.53
C SER A 23 -6.59 12.33 -10.34
N LYS A 24 -6.42 13.23 -9.37
CA LYS A 24 -7.36 13.42 -8.25
C LYS A 24 -8.80 13.68 -8.72
N GLY A 25 -8.99 14.42 -9.82
CA GLY A 25 -10.32 14.65 -10.38
C GLY A 25 -11.06 13.38 -10.83
N ARG A 26 -10.30 12.34 -11.21
CA ARG A 26 -10.81 11.02 -11.64
C ARG A 26 -11.02 10.06 -10.46
N TRP A 27 -10.24 10.21 -9.39
CA TRP A 27 -10.37 9.41 -8.18
C TRP A 27 -10.98 10.22 -7.04
N ARG A 28 -12.31 10.13 -6.90
CA ARG A 28 -13.06 10.85 -5.85
C ARG A 28 -13.42 9.99 -4.64
N ALA A 29 -13.13 8.69 -4.69
CA ALA A 29 -13.55 7.75 -3.67
C ALA A 29 -12.77 7.90 -2.35
N SER A 30 -11.56 8.47 -2.38
CA SER A 30 -10.79 8.80 -1.18
C SER A 30 -9.72 9.86 -1.46
N ASN A 31 -9.24 10.50 -0.40
CA ASN A 31 -8.09 11.41 -0.42
C ASN A 31 -6.77 10.67 -0.08
N ASP A 32 -6.69 9.39 -0.43
CA ASP A 32 -5.53 8.55 -0.14
C ASP A 32 -4.36 8.95 -1.03
N ARG A 33 -3.15 8.86 -0.50
CA ARG A 33 -1.94 9.20 -1.25
C ARG A 33 -0.74 8.35 -0.90
N VAL A 34 0.15 8.24 -1.88
CA VAL A 34 1.46 7.59 -1.76
C VAL A 34 2.54 8.61 -2.07
N GLU A 35 3.57 8.62 -1.24
CA GLU A 35 4.73 9.49 -1.41
C GLU A 35 6.00 8.63 -1.54
N LEU A 36 6.73 8.87 -2.63
CA LEU A 36 8.00 8.23 -2.93
C LEU A 36 9.11 9.28 -2.98
N THR A 37 10.20 9.03 -2.28
CA THR A 37 11.31 9.97 -2.25
C THR A 37 12.11 9.91 -3.55
N ARG A 38 12.65 11.06 -3.96
CA ARG A 38 13.53 11.15 -5.14
C ARG A 38 14.66 10.13 -5.10
N LYS A 39 15.28 9.93 -3.93
CA LYS A 39 16.37 8.97 -3.74
C LYS A 39 15.94 7.56 -4.11
N SER A 40 14.78 7.12 -3.59
CA SER A 40 14.20 5.80 -3.88
C SER A 40 13.92 5.60 -5.37
N LEU A 41 13.48 6.66 -6.06
CA LEU A 41 13.23 6.62 -7.52
C LEU A 41 14.53 6.53 -8.31
N LEU A 42 15.55 7.31 -7.94
CA LEU A 42 16.85 7.32 -8.63
C LEU A 42 17.59 5.99 -8.48
N GLU A 43 17.50 5.34 -7.32
CA GLU A 43 18.12 4.02 -7.07
C GLU A 43 17.39 2.88 -7.81
N ASN A 44 16.12 3.09 -8.15
CA ASN A 44 15.27 2.14 -8.86
C ASN A 44 15.03 2.51 -10.33
N ARG A 45 15.89 3.37 -10.89
CA ARG A 45 15.87 3.69 -12.32
C ARG A 45 16.39 2.54 -13.18
N GLU A 46 15.88 2.48 -14.39
CA GLU A 46 16.31 1.57 -15.44
C GLU A 46 16.51 2.39 -16.72
N GLU A 47 17.70 2.31 -17.31
CA GLU A 47 18.07 3.08 -18.52
C GLU A 47 17.86 4.61 -18.39
N GLY A 48 17.97 5.14 -17.18
CA GLY A 48 17.76 6.57 -16.91
C GLY A 48 16.30 6.99 -16.76
N LEU A 49 15.36 6.03 -16.84
CA LEU A 49 13.93 6.23 -16.64
C LEU A 49 13.46 5.57 -15.35
N VAL A 50 12.37 6.09 -14.80
CA VAL A 50 11.63 5.47 -13.69
C VAL A 50 10.20 5.26 -14.15
N ARG A 51 9.77 4.00 -14.20
CA ARG A 51 8.41 3.61 -14.58
C ARG A 51 7.61 3.34 -13.30
N LEU A 52 6.53 4.10 -13.12
CA LEU A 52 5.67 4.06 -11.94
C LEU A 52 4.25 3.70 -12.39
N VAL A 53 3.66 2.73 -11.70
CA VAL A 53 2.24 2.39 -11.85
C VAL A 53 1.57 2.57 -10.50
N PHE A 54 0.57 3.44 -10.46
CA PHE A 54 -0.30 3.63 -9.32
C PHE A 54 -1.71 3.16 -9.67
N MET A 55 -2.27 2.33 -8.80
CA MET A 55 -3.66 1.89 -8.88
C MET A 55 -4.34 2.19 -7.55
N ALA A 56 -5.55 2.71 -7.63
CA ALA A 56 -6.48 2.76 -6.52
C ALA A 56 -7.67 1.92 -6.91
N PHE A 57 -8.14 1.10 -5.98
CA PHE A 57 -9.24 0.18 -6.17
C PHE A 57 -10.45 0.68 -5.40
N ASP A 58 -11.60 0.66 -6.05
CA ASP A 58 -12.87 0.93 -5.38
C ASP A 58 -13.55 -0.38 -5.05
N ARG A 59 -13.95 -0.55 -3.78
CA ARG A 59 -14.64 -1.72 -3.23
C ARG A 59 -13.83 -3.01 -3.18
N LEU A 60 -12.53 -2.97 -3.49
CA LEU A 60 -11.68 -4.14 -3.28
C LEU A 60 -11.57 -4.48 -1.78
N GLU A 61 -11.69 -3.48 -0.92
CA GLU A 61 -11.74 -3.62 0.53
C GLU A 61 -12.91 -4.48 1.04
N GLU A 62 -13.99 -4.62 0.26
CA GLU A 62 -15.17 -5.41 0.64
C GLU A 62 -14.95 -6.91 0.40
N ILE A 63 -14.00 -7.24 -0.48
CA ILE A 63 -13.72 -8.61 -0.92
C ILE A 63 -12.49 -9.17 -0.20
N LEU A 64 -11.51 -8.31 0.09
CA LEU A 64 -10.31 -8.73 0.82
C LEU A 64 -10.62 -8.90 2.30
N GLN A 65 -10.41 -10.12 2.80
CA GLN A 65 -10.52 -10.43 4.21
C GLN A 65 -9.12 -10.50 4.83
N PRO A 66 -8.91 -9.96 6.04
CA PRO A 66 -7.68 -10.18 6.77
C PRO A 66 -7.43 -11.69 6.91
N GLN A 67 -6.22 -12.15 6.58
CA GLN A 67 -5.86 -13.55 6.74
C GLN A 67 -6.15 -13.99 8.18
N GLN A 68 -7.01 -14.99 8.31
CA GLN A 68 -7.14 -15.72 9.57
C GLN A 68 -5.83 -16.48 9.74
N LEU A 69 -5.11 -16.25 10.83
CA LEU A 69 -3.98 -17.09 11.20
C LEU A 69 -4.50 -18.53 11.33
N HIS A 70 -4.34 -19.33 10.27
CA HIS A 70 -4.59 -20.76 10.32
C HIS A 70 -3.57 -21.38 11.28
N GLN A 71 -4.07 -22.29 12.12
CA GLN A 71 -3.43 -22.81 13.33
C GLN A 71 -2.18 -23.67 13.10
N ASP A 72 -1.72 -23.84 11.86
CA ASP A 72 -0.80 -24.93 11.53
C ASP A 72 0.66 -24.67 11.95
N ASP A 73 1.01 -23.44 12.37
CA ASP A 73 2.36 -23.07 12.84
C ASP A 73 2.47 -22.77 14.35
N ALA A 74 1.40 -22.97 15.13
CA ALA A 74 1.42 -22.68 16.57
C ALA A 74 1.72 -23.95 17.40
N PHE A 75 3.01 -24.14 17.73
CA PHE A 75 3.43 -25.00 18.82
C PHE A 75 2.60 -24.67 20.08
N VAL A 76 1.95 -25.70 20.64
CA VAL A 76 0.96 -25.66 21.72
C VAL A 76 1.30 -24.60 22.78
N SER A 77 0.62 -23.46 22.74
CA SER A 77 0.69 -22.43 23.77
C SER A 77 -0.73 -22.12 24.19
N LEU A 78 -1.01 -22.17 25.51
CA LEU A 78 -2.33 -22.05 26.15
C LEU A 78 -3.07 -20.70 25.94
N ASN A 79 -2.77 -19.97 24.88
CA ASN A 79 -3.30 -18.65 24.54
C ASN A 79 -4.02 -18.61 23.17
N GLU A 80 -4.47 -19.76 22.66
CA GLU A 80 -5.12 -19.87 21.33
C GLU A 80 -6.43 -19.08 21.21
N ASP A 81 -7.25 -19.04 22.27
CA ASP A 81 -8.54 -18.35 22.25
C ASP A 81 -8.40 -16.83 22.10
N ILE A 82 -7.30 -16.25 22.62
CA ILE A 82 -7.03 -14.81 22.54
C ILE A 82 -6.54 -14.43 21.13
N ARG A 83 -5.69 -15.25 20.51
CA ARG A 83 -5.15 -14.98 19.17
C ARG A 83 -6.17 -15.19 18.05
N LYS A 84 -7.04 -16.19 18.17
CA LYS A 84 -8.17 -16.40 17.25
C LYS A 84 -9.15 -15.23 17.30
N ARG A 85 -9.58 -14.80 18.50
CA ARG A 85 -10.49 -13.64 18.67
C ARG A 85 -9.91 -12.33 18.13
N ASN A 86 -8.60 -12.13 18.26
CA ASN A 86 -7.95 -10.90 17.79
C ASN A 86 -7.87 -10.80 16.27
N THR A 87 -7.85 -11.92 15.54
CA THR A 87 -7.80 -11.92 14.08
C THR A 87 -9.20 -11.88 13.46
N THR A 88 -10.20 -12.51 14.10
CA THR A 88 -11.61 -12.43 13.68
C THR A 88 -12.23 -11.04 13.84
N ASN A 89 -11.63 -10.18 14.66
CA ASN A 89 -12.11 -8.80 14.89
C ASN A 89 -11.37 -7.74 14.06
N ARG A 90 -10.50 -8.13 13.12
CA ARG A 90 -9.86 -7.17 12.21
C ARG A 90 -10.74 -6.92 11.00
N ILE A 91 -10.76 -5.66 10.57
CA ILE A 91 -11.43 -5.22 9.35
C ILE A 91 -10.43 -4.47 8.48
N LEU A 92 -10.65 -4.49 7.17
CA LEU A 92 -9.95 -3.60 6.25
C LEU A 92 -10.69 -2.25 6.21
N ASN A 93 -10.11 -1.24 6.87
CA ASN A 93 -10.77 0.05 7.11
C ASN A 93 -10.20 1.19 6.24
N SER A 94 -9.76 0.89 5.04
CA SER A 94 -9.28 1.85 4.05
C SER A 94 -9.60 1.35 2.65
N LYS A 95 -9.54 2.23 1.65
CA LYS A 95 -9.44 1.77 0.26
C LYS A 95 -8.11 1.04 0.06
N VAL A 96 -8.05 0.25 -1.01
CA VAL A 96 -6.83 -0.46 -1.39
C VAL A 96 -6.14 0.34 -2.49
N ILE A 97 -4.84 0.59 -2.32
CA ILE A 97 -4.01 1.20 -3.34
C ILE A 97 -2.77 0.33 -3.58
N SER A 98 -2.23 0.41 -4.78
CA SER A 98 -1.02 -0.26 -5.19
C SER A 98 -0.09 0.74 -5.86
N ALA A 99 1.20 0.63 -5.55
CA ALA A 99 2.27 1.35 -6.20
C ALA A 99 3.34 0.35 -6.63
N SER A 100 3.79 0.44 -7.87
CA SER A 100 4.81 -0.45 -8.43
C SER A 100 5.85 0.33 -9.23
N LEU A 101 7.09 -0.14 -9.15
CA LEU A 101 8.24 0.38 -9.88
C LEU A 101 8.70 -0.66 -10.91
N GLY A 102 9.12 -0.21 -12.09
CA GLY A 102 9.45 -1.09 -13.22
C GLY A 102 10.63 -2.05 -13.05
N LYS A 103 11.37 -2.00 -11.93
CA LYS A 103 12.61 -2.77 -11.69
C LYS A 103 12.38 -4.20 -11.15
N GLY A 104 11.14 -4.70 -11.20
CA GLY A 104 10.79 -6.07 -10.78
C GLY A 104 9.90 -6.14 -9.52
N ARG A 105 9.63 -7.37 -9.06
CA ARG A 105 8.62 -7.65 -8.01
C ARG A 105 9.08 -7.36 -6.59
N HIS A 106 10.33 -7.67 -6.25
CA HIS A 106 10.89 -7.45 -4.92
C HIS A 106 12.05 -6.48 -5.01
N ILE A 107 11.73 -5.21 -4.82
CA ILE A 107 12.73 -4.14 -4.73
C ILE A 107 12.84 -3.69 -3.29
N GLN A 108 14.06 -3.47 -2.85
CA GLN A 108 14.31 -2.83 -1.57
C GLN A 108 14.52 -1.34 -1.82
N LEU A 109 13.70 -0.52 -1.17
CA LEU A 109 13.87 0.92 -1.18
C LEU A 109 14.78 1.31 -0.02
N SER A 110 15.73 2.22 -0.26
CA SER A 110 16.60 2.73 0.81
C SER A 110 15.86 3.66 1.77
N GLU A 111 14.72 4.21 1.35
CA GLU A 111 13.85 5.03 2.16
C GLU A 111 12.42 4.47 2.12
N PRO A 112 11.65 4.59 3.22
CA PRO A 112 10.32 4.03 3.29
C PRO A 112 9.36 4.77 2.35
N VAL A 113 8.42 4.02 1.77
CA VAL A 113 7.23 4.60 1.14
C VAL A 113 6.34 5.15 2.25
N ARG A 114 5.87 6.39 2.10
CA ARG A 114 4.82 6.92 3.00
C ARG A 114 3.48 6.75 2.32
N VAL A 115 2.56 6.11 3.03
CA VAL A 115 1.21 5.89 2.56
C VAL A 115 0.24 6.52 3.54
N TYR A 116 -0.74 7.25 3.00
CA TYR A 116 -1.75 7.96 3.77
C TYR A 116 -3.11 7.47 3.32
N PHE A 117 -3.89 6.99 4.30
CA PHE A 117 -5.25 6.53 4.08
C PHE A 117 -6.22 7.33 4.93
N GLN A 118 -7.41 7.58 4.38
CA GLN A 118 -8.57 7.97 5.15
C GLN A 118 -9.32 6.71 5.61
N HIS A 119 -9.63 6.64 6.90
CA HIS A 119 -10.45 5.54 7.42
C HIS A 119 -11.86 5.58 6.84
N LEU A 120 -12.43 4.41 6.52
CA LEU A 120 -13.81 4.28 6.04
C LEU A 120 -14.82 4.50 7.17
N THR A 121 -14.50 4.03 8.37
CA THR A 121 -15.23 4.31 9.61
C THR A 121 -14.27 4.66 10.74
N THR A 122 -14.72 5.50 11.67
CA THR A 122 -14.01 5.80 12.92
C THR A 122 -14.74 5.25 14.14
N ASP A 123 -15.89 4.62 13.95
CA ASP A 123 -16.76 4.16 15.02
C ASP A 123 -16.35 2.76 15.47
N ASN A 124 -16.04 2.61 16.77
CA ASN A 124 -15.67 1.32 17.38
C ASN A 124 -14.49 0.60 16.73
N VAL A 125 -13.54 1.36 16.19
CA VAL A 125 -12.28 0.84 15.62
C VAL A 125 -11.08 1.44 16.32
N THR A 126 -10.01 0.67 16.46
CA THR A 126 -8.77 1.10 17.12
C THR A 126 -7.58 0.33 16.56
N ASN A 127 -6.37 0.71 16.96
CA ASN A 127 -5.11 0.02 16.63
C ASN A 127 -4.90 -0.19 15.11
N PRO A 128 -4.89 0.89 14.30
CA PRO A 128 -4.64 0.77 12.86
C PRO A 128 -3.28 0.13 12.62
N THR A 129 -3.23 -0.81 11.67
CA THR A 129 -2.00 -1.55 11.32
C THR A 129 -1.78 -1.44 9.82
N CYS A 130 -0.60 -0.99 9.40
CA CYS A 130 -0.23 -0.99 7.99
C CYS A 130 0.07 -2.42 7.55
N VAL A 131 -0.59 -2.87 6.47
CA VAL A 131 -0.42 -4.20 5.89
C VAL A 131 -0.26 -4.08 4.38
N PHE A 132 0.25 -5.14 3.76
CA PHE A 132 0.28 -5.28 2.30
C PHE A 132 -0.30 -6.64 1.93
N TRP A 133 -0.77 -6.75 0.68
CA TRP A 133 -1.29 -8.02 0.17
C TRP A 133 -0.16 -8.89 -0.36
N ASP A 134 0.14 -9.97 0.35
CA ASP A 134 1.04 -11.02 -0.13
C ASP A 134 0.23 -12.11 -0.83
N TYR A 135 0.41 -12.24 -2.15
CA TYR A 135 -0.29 -13.22 -2.98
C TYR A 135 0.58 -14.45 -3.28
N ILE A 136 1.79 -14.52 -2.74
CA ILE A 136 2.74 -15.61 -2.96
C ILE A 136 2.59 -16.70 -1.89
N MET A 137 1.80 -16.45 -0.84
CA MET A 137 1.33 -17.47 0.11
C MET A 137 0.09 -18.19 -0.42
#